data_AF-A0A8J3RXH6-F1
#
_entry.id   AF-A0A8J3RXH6-F1
#
_cell.length_a   1.000
_cell.length_b   1.000
_cell.length_c   1.000
_cell.angle_alpha   90.00
_cell.angle_beta   90.00
_cell.angle_gamma   90.00
#
_symmetry.space_group_name_H-M   'P 1'
#
loop_
_entity.id
_entity.type
_entity.pdbx_description
1 polymer ?
#
loop_
_entity_poly.entity_id
_entity_poly.type
_entity_poly.pdbx_seq_one_letter_code
_entity_poly.pdbx_strand_id
1 'polypeptide(L)'
;MSDRDRSEPPRPGPLDVTEPPRPDPLDVTDVPFTGRTADFYQPGASPARLRDRADPPDTPPDLLLRLLDPPPVKARHIPLLDLLRPAYRALAEWEDDG
;
A
#
# COMPACT_ATOMS: atom_id res chain seq x y z
N MET A 1 21.94 -49.82 33.61
CA MET A 1 21.00 -48.69 33.76
C MET A 1 21.70 -47.49 33.15
N SER A 2 21.49 -47.21 31.85
CA SER A 2 20.48 -46.25 31.31
C SER A 2 20.89 -44.80 31.62
N ASP A 3 20.92 -43.82 30.71
CA ASP A 3 20.36 -43.70 29.36
C ASP A 3 20.99 -42.47 28.66
N ARG A 4 21.17 -42.57 27.34
CA ARG A 4 21.11 -41.52 26.28
C ARG A 4 21.83 -40.17 26.44
N ASP A 5 22.91 -40.06 25.66
CA ASP A 5 23.03 -39.18 24.48
C ASP A 5 22.02 -38.01 24.37
N ARG A 6 22.55 -36.79 24.55
CA ARG A 6 21.97 -35.57 23.98
C ARG A 6 23.09 -34.74 23.37
N SER A 7 23.50 -35.14 22.17
CA SER A 7 24.36 -34.36 21.29
C SER A 7 23.76 -32.97 21.03
N GLU A 8 24.44 -31.91 21.47
CA GLU A 8 24.10 -30.51 21.15
C GLU A 8 24.67 -30.17 19.76
N PRO A 9 23.86 -29.70 18.79
CA PRO A 9 24.38 -29.38 17.47
C PRO A 9 25.22 -28.09 17.48
N PRO A 10 26.30 -28.01 16.69
CA PRO A 10 27.21 -26.86 16.68
C PRO A 10 26.54 -25.63 16.06
N ARG A 11 26.83 -24.45 16.64
CA ARG A 11 26.29 -23.15 16.19
C ARG A 11 26.89 -22.76 14.83
N PRO A 12 26.09 -22.41 13.81
CA PRO A 12 26.62 -21.95 12.53
C PRO A 12 27.23 -20.54 12.67
N GLY A 13 28.47 -20.39 12.20
CA GLY A 13 29.12 -19.07 12.08
C GLY A 13 28.43 -18.20 11.01
N PRO A 14 28.60 -16.87 11.05
CA PRO A 14 28.00 -15.99 10.06
C PRO A 14 28.63 -16.26 8.68
N LEU A 15 27.79 -16.70 7.74
CA LEU A 15 28.13 -16.86 6.34
C LEU A 15 28.47 -15.47 5.78
N ASP A 16 29.68 -15.32 5.25
CA ASP A 16 30.03 -14.19 4.39
C ASP A 16 29.25 -14.32 3.08
N VAL A 17 28.05 -13.74 3.05
CA VAL A 17 27.18 -13.77 1.87
C VAL A 17 27.57 -12.60 0.98
N THR A 18 28.55 -12.84 0.10
CA THR A 18 28.70 -12.04 -1.11
C THR A 18 27.55 -12.41 -2.07
N GLU A 19 26.36 -11.85 -1.85
CA GLU A 19 25.22 -12.03 -2.76
C GLU A 19 25.46 -11.18 -4.02
N PRO A 20 25.35 -11.75 -5.24
CA PRO A 20 25.33 -10.92 -6.45
C PRO A 20 24.15 -9.93 -6.36
N PRO A 21 24.28 -8.70 -6.89
CA PRO A 21 23.22 -7.69 -6.76
C PRO A 21 21.91 -8.25 -7.34
N ARG A 22 20.89 -8.33 -6.49
CA ARG A 22 19.54 -8.72 -6.91
C ARG A 22 19.01 -7.66 -7.89
N PRO A 23 18.34 -8.07 -8.98
CA PRO A 23 17.74 -7.13 -9.90
C PRO A 23 16.77 -6.23 -9.14
N ASP A 24 16.84 -4.92 -9.41
CA ASP A 24 15.96 -3.95 -8.77
C ASP A 24 14.51 -4.21 -9.22
N PRO A 25 13.58 -4.51 -8.29
CA PRO A 25 12.18 -4.70 -8.65
C PRO A 25 11.53 -3.44 -9.27
N LEU A 26 12.17 -2.29 -9.16
CA LEU A 26 11.73 -1.01 -9.73
C LEU A 26 12.40 -0.68 -11.08
N ASP A 27 13.28 -1.55 -11.60
CA ASP A 27 13.86 -1.43 -12.93
C ASP A 27 12.83 -1.84 -14.00
N VAL A 28 11.86 -0.94 -14.22
CA VAL A 28 10.80 -1.09 -15.22
C VAL A 28 10.97 -0.05 -16.31
N THR A 29 10.80 -0.45 -17.56
CA THR A 29 10.82 0.48 -18.68
C THR A 29 9.63 1.43 -18.60
N ASP A 30 9.92 2.73 -18.41
CA ASP A 30 8.91 3.78 -18.42
C ASP A 30 8.28 3.91 -19.82
N VAL A 31 6.95 4.01 -19.85
CA VAL A 31 6.16 4.16 -21.07
C VAL A 31 5.12 5.24 -20.80
N PRO A 32 4.90 6.19 -21.72
CA PRO A 32 3.95 7.28 -21.53
C PRO A 32 2.57 6.76 -21.09
N PHE A 33 1.98 7.44 -20.11
CA PHE A 33 0.70 7.05 -19.49
C PHE A 33 -0.41 6.80 -20.53
N THR A 34 -0.50 7.66 -21.55
CA THR A 34 -1.49 7.54 -22.64
C THR A 34 -1.38 6.21 -23.40
N GLY A 35 -0.20 5.60 -23.48
CA GLY A 35 0.03 4.29 -24.10
C GLY A 35 -0.26 3.10 -23.19
N ARG A 36 -0.51 3.32 -21.89
CA ARG A 36 -0.80 2.25 -20.91
C ARG A 36 -2.27 2.14 -20.53
N THR A 37 -3.10 3.11 -20.89
CA THR A 37 -4.51 3.16 -20.44
C THR A 37 -5.33 1.93 -20.81
N ALA A 38 -5.07 1.31 -21.96
CA ALA A 38 -5.77 0.11 -22.41
C ALA A 38 -5.42 -1.15 -21.60
N ASP A 39 -4.16 -1.25 -21.13
CA ASP A 39 -3.65 -2.42 -20.41
C ASP A 39 -3.68 -2.23 -18.89
N PHE A 40 -3.67 -0.97 -18.43
CA PHE A 40 -3.63 -0.60 -17.01
C PHE A 40 -4.90 -1.02 -16.28
N TYR A 41 -6.05 -0.85 -16.92
CA TYR A 41 -7.30 -1.37 -16.41
C TYR A 41 -7.46 -2.81 -16.89
N GLN A 42 -7.37 -3.77 -15.98
CA GLN A 42 -7.84 -5.14 -16.26
C GLN A 42 -9.26 -5.06 -16.84
N PRO A 43 -9.56 -5.72 -17.97
CA PRO A 43 -10.93 -5.76 -18.49
C PRO A 43 -11.82 -6.27 -17.37
N GLY A 44 -12.77 -5.42 -16.98
CA GLY A 44 -13.40 -5.41 -15.66
C GLY A 44 -13.54 -6.79 -15.03
N ALA A 45 -12.89 -6.99 -13.88
CA ALA A 45 -13.12 -8.16 -13.06
C ALA A 45 -14.64 -8.34 -12.93
N SER A 46 -15.16 -9.48 -13.39
CA SER A 46 -16.59 -9.70 -13.37
C SER A 46 -17.09 -9.52 -11.93
N PRO A 47 -18.28 -8.92 -11.70
CA PRO A 47 -18.80 -8.73 -10.35
C PRO A 47 -18.84 -10.03 -9.53
N ALA A 48 -19.00 -11.17 -10.20
CA ALA A 48 -18.91 -12.49 -9.59
C ALA A 48 -17.49 -12.80 -9.03
N ARG A 49 -16.41 -12.50 -9.78
CA ARG A 49 -15.04 -12.68 -9.30
C ARG A 49 -14.65 -11.73 -8.17
N LEU A 50 -15.28 -10.55 -8.08
CA LEU A 50 -15.10 -9.64 -6.95
C LEU A 50 -15.76 -10.18 -5.68
N ARG A 51 -16.97 -10.77 -5.80
CA ARG A 51 -17.70 -11.38 -4.67
C ARG A 51 -17.05 -12.65 -4.14
N ASP A 52 -16.38 -13.41 -5.01
CA ASP A 52 -15.71 -14.66 -4.65
C ASP A 52 -14.36 -14.41 -3.93
N ARG A 53 -13.84 -13.18 -3.99
CA ARG A 53 -12.58 -12.78 -3.36
C ARG A 53 -12.83 -12.29 -1.93
N ALA A 54 -13.13 -13.25 -1.06
CA ALA A 54 -13.17 -13.15 0.41
C ALA A 54 -14.31 -12.30 1.00
N ASP A 55 -14.86 -12.78 2.11
CA ASP A 55 -15.67 -11.97 3.01
C ASP A 55 -14.91 -10.66 3.30
N PRO A 56 -15.57 -9.49 3.18
CA PRO A 56 -14.93 -8.24 3.56
C PRO A 56 -14.47 -8.37 5.02
N PRO A 57 -13.27 -7.89 5.37
CA PRO A 57 -12.87 -7.86 6.76
C PRO A 57 -13.96 -7.14 7.58
N ASP A 58 -14.40 -7.71 8.70
CA ASP A 58 -15.40 -7.13 9.60
C ASP A 58 -15.02 -5.72 10.08
N THR A 59 -13.73 -5.37 9.99
CA THR A 59 -13.22 -4.05 10.31
C THR A 59 -13.40 -3.10 9.12
N PRO A 60 -13.96 -1.90 9.35
CA PRO A 60 -14.09 -0.92 8.28
C PRO A 60 -12.70 -0.57 7.71
N PRO A 61 -12.56 -0.43 6.39
CA PRO A 61 -11.26 -0.30 5.72
C PRO A 61 -10.51 0.99 6.10
N ASP A 62 -11.19 1.96 6.69
CA ASP A 62 -10.65 3.23 7.15
C ASP A 62 -10.35 3.25 8.66
N LEU A 63 -10.47 2.12 9.38
CA LEU A 63 -10.23 2.05 10.83
C LEU A 63 -8.84 2.61 11.21
N LEU A 64 -7.79 2.20 10.50
CA LEU A 64 -6.42 2.70 10.73
C LEU A 64 -6.31 4.20 10.42
N LEU A 65 -7.01 4.69 9.40
CA LEU A 65 -7.01 6.11 9.04
C LEU A 65 -7.76 6.96 10.08
N ARG A 66 -8.77 6.40 10.76
CA ARG A 66 -9.50 7.06 11.87
C ARG A 66 -8.71 7.04 13.17
N LEU A 67 -7.88 6.03 13.38
CA LEU A 67 -7.09 5.85 14.61
C LEU A 67 -5.81 6.70 14.62
N LEU A 68 -5.27 7.01 13.46
CA LEU A 68 -4.01 7.74 13.32
C LEU A 68 -4.27 9.23 13.11
N ASP A 69 -3.49 10.06 13.80
CA ASP A 69 -3.51 11.49 13.55
C ASP A 69 -3.07 11.78 12.10
N PRO A 70 -3.77 12.69 11.40
CA PRO A 70 -3.41 13.03 10.04
C PRO A 70 -2.02 13.67 10.01
N PRO A 71 -1.16 13.29 9.04
CA PRO A 71 0.17 13.86 8.96
C PRO A 71 0.09 15.38 8.68
N PRO A 72 0.97 16.19 9.28
CA PRO A 72 1.00 17.62 9.00
C PRO A 72 1.58 17.89 7.61
N VAL A 73 0.74 17.88 6.57
CA VAL A 73 1.14 18.15 5.18
C VAL A 73 1.13 19.65 4.91
N LYS A 74 2.23 20.15 4.34
CA LYS A 74 2.40 21.55 3.92
C LYS A 74 2.76 21.62 2.44
N ALA A 75 2.22 22.62 1.74
CA ALA A 75 2.67 23.00 0.40
C ALA A 75 3.12 24.46 0.43
N ARG A 76 4.34 24.76 -0.06
CA ARG A 76 4.92 26.10 -0.05
C ARG A 76 4.82 26.80 1.32
N HIS A 77 5.07 26.06 2.40
CA HIS A 77 4.98 26.49 3.80
C HIS A 77 3.57 26.77 4.35
N ILE A 78 2.52 26.52 3.56
CA ILE A 78 1.12 26.70 3.98
C ILE A 78 0.52 25.33 4.32
N PRO A 79 -0.22 25.18 5.43
CA PRO A 79 -0.95 23.94 5.73
C PRO A 79 -1.89 23.57 4.57
N LEU A 80 -1.86 22.31 4.14
CA LEU A 80 -2.64 21.85 2.99
C LEU A 80 -4.14 22.14 3.15
N LEU A 81 -4.69 21.97 4.35
CA LEU A 81 -6.10 22.25 4.63
C LEU A 81 -6.45 23.73 4.44
N ASP A 82 -5.54 24.65 4.74
CA ASP A 82 -5.79 26.08 4.53
C ASP A 82 -5.84 26.42 3.04
N LEU A 83 -5.00 25.76 2.23
CA LEU A 83 -5.03 25.90 0.77
C LEU A 83 -6.30 25.34 0.15
N LEU A 84 -6.77 24.20 0.63
CA LEU A 84 -7.93 23.49 0.07
C LEU A 84 -9.27 24.05 0.55
N ARG A 85 -9.31 24.71 1.72
CA ARG A 85 -10.55 25.22 2.34
C ARG A 85 -11.47 26.00 1.39
N PRO A 86 -10.98 26.92 0.54
CA PRO A 86 -11.85 27.65 -0.39
C PRO A 86 -12.50 26.73 -1.42
N ALA A 87 -11.77 25.76 -1.98
CA ALA A 87 -12.28 24.83 -2.98
C ALA A 87 -13.35 23.89 -2.38
N TYR A 88 -13.14 23.41 -1.15
CA TYR A 88 -14.13 22.57 -0.47
C TYR A 88 -15.43 23.33 -0.13
N ARG A 89 -15.35 24.63 0.19
CA ARG A 89 -16.56 25.44 0.39
C ARG A 89 -17.37 25.60 -0.89
N ALA A 90 -16.70 25.93 -2.00
CA ALA A 90 -17.35 26.03 -3.30
C ALA A 90 -17.97 24.69 -3.75
N LEU A 91 -17.33 23.56 -3.41
CA LEU A 91 -17.88 22.23 -3.69
C LEU A 91 -19.12 21.92 -2.84
N ALA A 92 -19.11 22.25 -1.54
CA ALA A 92 -20.26 22.04 -0.67
C ALA A 92 -21.47 22.89 -1.12
N GLU A 93 -21.23 24.14 -1.50
CA GLU A 93 -22.26 25.02 -2.08
C GLU A 93 -22.86 24.44 -3.37
N TRP A 94 -22.04 23.77 -4.19
CA TRP A 94 -22.52 23.10 -5.41
C TRP A 94 -23.38 21.86 -5.14
N GLU A 95 -23.18 21.17 -4.02
CA GLU A 95 -23.97 20.00 -3.61
C GLU A 95 -25.33 20.41 -3.01
N ASP A 96 -25.41 21.56 -2.34
CA ASP A 96 -26.67 22.08 -1.77
C ASP A 96 -27.64 22.64 -2.83
N ASP A 97 -27.14 23.02 -4.02
CA ASP A 97 -27.92 23.59 -5.14
C ASP A 97 -28.46 22.52 -6.14
N GLY A 98 -28.26 21.22 -5.89
CA GLY A 98 -28.68 20.09 -6.74
C GLY A 98 -29.86 19.30 -6.21
#